data_AF-A0A521XF63-F1
#
_entry.id   AF-A0A521XF63-F1
#
_cell.length_a   1.000
_cell.length_b   1.000
_cell.length_c   1.000
_cell.angle_alpha   90.00
_cell.angle_beta   90.00
_cell.angle_gamma   90.00
#
_symmetry.space_group_name_H-M   'P 1'
#
loop_
_entity.id
_entity.type
_entity.pdbx_description
1 polymer ?
#
loop_
_entity_poly.entity_id
_entity_poly.type
_entity_poly.pdbx_seq_one_letter_code
_entity_poly.pdbx_strand_id
1 'polypeptide(L)'
;MPPTHTSPRSPKHDYEVPRRMLLGFARDLIIGRRRSFARDGRAVLDANAVPRRIDGVEHIPREGAFVVVMNHYSRRGLRPYHCAYAVSATVAEVRPDRTEIRWAFASEMYGQRIGPLPIPLWLVRWVFGRVAVVYDLVVVPRREELVAERAAALRRP
;
A
#
# COMPACT_ATOMS: atom_id res chain seq x y z
N MET A 1 -9.63 8.21 41.83
CA MET A 1 -10.05 8.59 40.47
C MET A 1 -8.78 8.78 39.65
N PRO A 2 -8.49 7.98 38.61
CA PRO A 2 -7.28 8.18 37.80
C PRO A 2 -7.45 9.43 36.90
N PRO A 3 -6.39 10.23 36.70
CA PRO A 3 -6.46 11.41 35.85
C PRO A 3 -6.64 11.00 34.38
N THR A 4 -7.71 11.50 33.77
CA THR A 4 -7.95 11.43 32.33
C THR A 4 -6.92 12.30 31.60
N HIS A 5 -5.86 11.69 31.08
CA HIS A 5 -4.95 12.33 30.13
C HIS A 5 -5.70 12.57 28.80
N THR A 6 -6.39 13.69 28.70
CA THR A 6 -6.84 14.21 27.39
C THR A 6 -5.67 14.92 26.72
N SER A 7 -4.81 14.14 26.06
CA SER A 7 -3.88 14.71 25.10
C SER A 7 -4.67 15.46 24.02
N PRO A 8 -4.29 16.71 23.68
CA PRO A 8 -4.97 17.46 22.63
C PRO A 8 -4.92 16.66 21.33
N ARG A 9 -6.08 16.43 20.70
CA ARG A 9 -6.15 15.75 19.41
C ARG A 9 -5.46 16.64 18.38
N SER A 10 -4.30 16.20 17.88
CA SER A 10 -3.64 16.83 16.75
C SER A 10 -4.62 16.94 15.56
N PRO A 11 -4.56 18.03 14.78
CA PRO A 11 -5.43 18.19 13.61
C PRO A 11 -5.28 16.99 12.67
N LYS A 12 -6.42 16.48 12.18
CA LYS A 12 -6.43 15.36 11.24
C LYS A 12 -5.99 15.87 9.87
N HIS A 13 -4.75 15.60 9.51
CA HIS A 13 -4.26 15.89 8.16
C HIS A 13 -4.85 14.91 7.15
N ASP A 14 -5.18 15.45 5.98
CA ASP A 14 -5.46 14.70 4.76
C ASP A 14 -4.12 14.41 4.07
N TYR A 15 -3.89 13.15 3.71
CA TYR A 15 -2.72 12.73 2.95
C TYR A 15 -3.09 12.68 1.47
N GLU A 16 -2.35 13.43 0.67
CA GLU A 16 -2.59 13.56 -0.76
C GLU A 16 -1.55 12.79 -1.56
N VAL A 17 -1.95 12.24 -2.71
CA VAL A 17 -0.99 11.74 -3.70
C VAL A 17 -0.72 12.87 -4.69
N PRO A 18 0.54 13.27 -4.92
CA PRO A 18 0.86 14.36 -5.85
C PRO A 18 0.26 14.13 -7.23
N ARG A 19 -0.40 15.14 -7.81
CA ARG A 19 -1.09 15.01 -9.12
C ARG A 19 -0.17 14.55 -10.25
N ARG A 20 1.07 15.06 -10.28
CA ARG A 20 2.09 14.63 -11.26
C ARG A 20 2.41 13.15 -11.15
N MET A 21 2.45 12.64 -9.92
CA MET A 21 2.66 11.23 -9.65
C MET A 21 1.45 10.39 -10.09
N LEU A 22 0.21 10.86 -9.83
CA LEU A 22 -1.00 10.20 -10.33
C LEU A 22 -1.02 10.08 -11.86
N LEU A 23 -0.62 11.15 -12.57
CA LEU A 23 -0.54 11.14 -14.04
C LEU A 23 0.53 10.14 -14.54
N GLY A 24 1.72 10.17 -13.94
CA GLY A 24 2.78 9.21 -14.27
C GLY A 24 2.36 7.77 -13.97
N PHE A 25 1.69 7.55 -12.85
CA PHE A 25 1.16 6.25 -12.47
C PHE A 25 0.09 5.76 -13.46
N ALA A 26 -0.86 6.62 -13.84
CA ALA A 26 -1.89 6.27 -14.81
C ALA A 26 -1.28 5.89 -16.17
N ARG A 27 -0.28 6.64 -16.64
CA ARG A 27 0.47 6.31 -17.85
C ARG A 27 1.13 4.93 -17.73
N ASP A 28 1.88 4.72 -16.66
CA ASP A 28 2.63 3.48 -16.45
C ASP A 28 1.71 2.26 -16.25
N LEU A 29 0.52 2.47 -15.68
CA LEU A 29 -0.54 1.46 -15.57
C LEU A 29 -1.05 1.01 -16.95
N ILE A 30 -1.28 1.96 -17.86
CA ILE A 30 -1.76 1.70 -19.22
C ILE A 30 -0.69 0.92 -20.01
N ILE A 31 0.58 1.35 -19.96
CA ILE A 31 1.67 0.70 -20.70
C ILE A 31 2.28 -0.52 -19.99
N GLY A 32 1.89 -0.78 -18.74
CA GLY A 32 2.40 -1.91 -17.94
C GLY A 32 3.85 -1.75 -17.49
N ARG A 33 4.34 -0.52 -17.33
CA ARG A 33 5.73 -0.25 -16.94
C ARG A 33 5.91 -0.50 -15.43
N ARG A 34 6.92 -1.31 -15.06
CA ARG A 34 7.26 -1.53 -13.65
C ARG A 34 7.68 -0.24 -12.94
N ARG A 35 7.28 -0.11 -11.69
CA ARG A 35 7.59 0.99 -10.77
C ARG A 35 8.06 0.44 -9.43
N SER A 36 8.82 1.25 -8.70
CA SER A 36 9.22 0.96 -7.32
C SER A 36 8.15 1.49 -6.37
N PHE A 37 7.55 0.59 -5.59
CA PHE A 37 6.52 0.97 -4.62
C PHE A 37 7.14 1.75 -3.46
N ALA A 38 8.37 1.39 -3.06
CA ALA A 38 9.11 2.11 -2.02
C ALA A 38 9.47 3.54 -2.44
N ARG A 39 9.94 3.75 -3.67
CA ARG A 39 10.29 5.08 -4.21
C ARG A 39 9.07 5.99 -4.33
N ASP A 40 8.00 5.44 -4.86
CA ASP A 40 6.71 6.12 -4.97
C ASP A 40 6.16 6.47 -3.58
N GLY A 41 6.32 5.55 -2.62
CA GLY A 41 5.98 5.78 -1.23
C GLY A 41 6.76 6.93 -0.61
N ARG A 42 8.10 6.96 -0.81
CA ARG A 42 8.94 8.08 -0.35
C ARG A 42 8.45 9.41 -0.93
N ALA A 43 8.19 9.49 -2.23
CA ALA A 43 7.70 10.69 -2.88
C ALA A 43 6.35 11.18 -2.33
N VAL A 44 5.41 10.25 -2.05
CA VAL A 44 4.14 10.60 -1.38
C VAL A 44 4.39 11.11 0.03
N LEU A 45 5.26 10.45 0.80
CA LEU A 45 5.58 10.88 2.15
C LEU A 45 6.19 12.29 2.14
N ASP A 46 7.18 12.55 1.29
CA ASP A 46 7.87 13.84 1.21
C ASP A 46 6.91 14.99 0.81
N ALA A 47 5.95 14.70 -0.07
CA ALA A 47 4.93 15.68 -0.45
C ALA A 47 3.91 15.99 0.66
N ASN A 48 3.78 15.10 1.66
CA ASN A 48 2.92 15.28 2.81
C ASN A 48 3.77 15.60 4.03
N ALA A 49 4.02 16.88 4.30
CA ALA A 49 4.82 17.38 5.42
C ALA A 49 4.11 17.22 6.79
N VAL A 50 3.51 16.06 7.04
CA VAL A 50 2.97 15.69 8.35
C VAL A 50 4.10 15.07 9.16
N PRO A 51 4.38 15.54 10.39
CA PRO A 51 5.37 14.92 11.25
C PRO A 51 5.06 13.43 11.43
N ARG A 52 6.05 12.59 11.18
CA ARG A 52 5.96 11.14 11.29
C ARG A 52 7.01 10.66 12.27
N ARG A 53 6.62 9.72 13.11
CA ARG A 53 7.52 8.99 14.00
C ARG A 53 7.45 7.52 13.60
N ILE A 54 8.62 6.92 13.38
CA ILE A 54 8.76 5.51 13.05
C ILE A 54 9.69 4.95 14.12
N ASP A 55 9.12 4.16 15.02
CA ASP A 55 9.87 3.50 16.10
C ASP A 55 10.18 2.05 15.71
N GLY A 56 11.24 1.47 16.27
CA GLY A 56 11.57 0.06 16.09
C GLY A 56 12.20 -0.30 14.75
N VAL A 57 12.77 0.68 14.04
CA VAL A 57 13.47 0.47 12.75
C VAL A 57 14.62 -0.53 12.89
N GLU A 58 15.28 -0.54 14.03
CA GLU A 58 16.34 -1.46 14.42
C GLU A 58 15.93 -2.94 14.45
N HIS A 59 14.63 -3.24 14.54
CA HIS A 59 14.10 -4.61 14.50
C HIS A 59 13.94 -5.14 13.08
N ILE A 60 14.11 -4.31 12.04
CA ILE A 60 14.03 -4.76 10.65
C ILE A 60 15.28 -5.61 10.34
N PRO A 61 15.13 -6.90 9.98
CA PRO A 61 16.27 -7.74 9.64
C PRO A 61 16.99 -7.18 8.41
N ARG A 62 18.30 -6.89 8.56
CA ARG A 62 19.14 -6.38 7.45
C ARG A 62 19.34 -7.43 6.35
N GLU A 63 19.39 -8.69 6.75
CA GLU A 63 19.64 -9.84 5.88
C GLU A 63 18.53 -10.88 5.98
N GLY A 64 18.53 -11.84 5.05
CA GLY A 64 17.53 -12.92 5.01
C GLY A 64 16.14 -12.46 4.54
N ALA A 65 15.25 -13.44 4.37
CA ALA A 65 13.84 -13.20 4.08
C ALA A 65 13.05 -12.98 5.37
N PHE A 66 12.01 -12.16 5.31
CA PHE A 66 11.10 -11.93 6.42
C PHE A 66 9.72 -11.59 5.88
N VAL A 67 8.70 -11.73 6.73
CA VAL A 67 7.32 -11.40 6.40
C VAL A 67 6.93 -10.12 7.13
N VAL A 68 6.37 -9.16 6.38
CA VAL A 68 5.78 -7.96 6.94
C VAL A 68 4.29 -8.18 7.12
N VAL A 69 3.81 -7.95 8.34
CA VAL A 69 2.39 -7.95 8.66
C VAL A 69 1.99 -6.53 9.03
N MET A 70 0.92 -6.03 8.43
CA MET A 70 0.44 -4.67 8.64
C MET A 70 -1.07 -4.67 8.87
N ASN A 71 -1.52 -3.90 9.86
CA ASN A 71 -2.93 -3.60 10.02
C ASN A 71 -3.43 -2.76 8.83
N HIS A 72 -4.55 -3.17 8.23
CA HIS A 72 -5.23 -2.43 7.17
C HIS A 72 -6.05 -1.24 7.72
N TYR A 73 -5.37 -0.32 8.41
CA TYR A 73 -6.00 0.84 9.02
C TYR A 73 -6.40 1.88 7.96
N SER A 74 -7.60 2.47 8.12
CA SER A 74 -8.05 3.58 7.28
C SER A 74 -8.87 4.58 8.08
N ARG A 75 -8.74 5.86 7.72
CA ARG A 75 -9.60 6.96 8.18
C ARG A 75 -9.79 7.97 7.05
N ARG A 76 -10.66 8.96 7.23
CA ARG A 76 -10.72 10.11 6.30
C ARG A 76 -9.31 10.73 6.17
N GLY A 77 -8.89 10.91 4.91
CA GLY A 77 -7.57 11.46 4.58
C GLY A 77 -6.41 10.45 4.65
N LEU A 78 -6.55 9.30 5.29
CA LEU A 78 -5.47 8.30 5.42
C LEU A 78 -5.97 6.94 4.97
N ARG A 79 -5.50 6.52 3.80
CA ARG A 79 -5.79 5.21 3.22
C ARG A 79 -4.72 4.17 3.60
N PRO A 80 -5.06 2.87 3.60
CA PRO A 80 -4.13 1.79 3.94
C PRO A 80 -2.83 1.80 3.14
N TYR A 81 -2.88 2.20 1.86
CA TYR A 81 -1.69 2.29 1.02
C TYR A 81 -0.68 3.35 1.51
N HIS A 82 -1.09 4.38 2.24
CA HIS A 82 -0.15 5.33 2.84
C HIS A 82 0.69 4.66 3.94
N CYS A 83 0.07 3.77 4.73
CA CYS A 83 0.79 2.97 5.71
C CYS A 83 1.75 2.00 5.03
N ALA A 84 1.32 1.32 3.96
CA ALA A 84 2.18 0.46 3.17
C ALA A 84 3.37 1.22 2.56
N TYR A 85 3.14 2.44 2.06
CA TYR A 85 4.20 3.32 1.57
C TYR A 85 5.22 3.68 2.65
N ALA A 86 4.76 4.03 3.84
CA ALA A 86 5.66 4.30 4.98
C ALA A 86 6.55 3.10 5.30
N VAL A 87 5.95 1.90 5.39
CA VAL A 87 6.70 0.68 5.69
C VAL A 87 7.69 0.34 4.57
N SER A 88 7.26 0.35 3.31
CA SER A 88 8.14 0.08 2.17
C SER A 88 9.29 1.07 2.03
N ALA A 89 9.02 2.36 2.19
CA ALA A 89 10.04 3.39 2.10
C ALA A 89 11.06 3.28 3.24
N THR A 90 10.65 2.85 4.43
CA THR A 90 11.54 2.63 5.59
C THR A 90 12.39 1.39 5.40
N VAL A 91 11.78 0.27 4.99
CA VAL A 91 12.53 -0.97 4.73
C VAL A 91 13.57 -0.76 3.63
N ALA A 92 13.25 0.02 2.60
CA ALA A 92 14.21 0.35 1.54
C ALA A 92 15.42 1.17 2.03
N GLU A 93 15.25 2.02 3.05
CA GLU A 93 16.38 2.74 3.68
C GLU A 93 17.27 1.79 4.48
N VAL A 94 16.68 0.82 5.20
CA VAL A 94 17.43 -0.17 5.97
C VAL A 94 18.09 -1.23 5.08
N ARG A 95 17.48 -1.54 3.93
CA ARG A 95 17.88 -2.61 3.01
C ARG A 95 18.02 -2.10 1.56
N PRO A 96 19.05 -1.30 1.26
CA PRO A 96 19.22 -0.70 -0.07
C PRO A 96 19.38 -1.73 -1.19
N ASP A 97 19.89 -2.94 -0.89
CA ASP A 97 20.03 -4.02 -1.88
C ASP A 97 18.72 -4.76 -2.18
N ARG A 98 17.69 -4.58 -1.33
CA ARG A 98 16.36 -5.23 -1.47
C ARG A 98 15.26 -4.25 -1.09
N THR A 99 15.04 -3.30 -1.98
CA THR A 99 14.17 -2.14 -1.71
C THR A 99 12.67 -2.45 -1.77
N GLU A 100 12.26 -3.50 -2.47
CA GLU A 100 10.83 -3.77 -2.71
C GLU A 100 10.27 -4.84 -1.77
N ILE A 101 9.15 -4.50 -1.12
CA ILE A 101 8.29 -5.45 -0.43
C ILE A 101 7.21 -5.90 -1.41
N ARG A 102 7.05 -7.21 -1.59
CA ARG A 102 5.93 -7.78 -2.35
C ARG A 102 4.68 -7.82 -1.47
N TRP A 103 3.84 -6.78 -1.58
CA TRP A 103 2.60 -6.73 -0.82
C TRP A 103 1.56 -7.69 -1.37
N ALA A 104 0.90 -8.41 -0.46
CA ALA A 104 -0.32 -9.13 -0.76
C ALA A 104 -1.54 -8.22 -0.61
N PHE A 105 -2.44 -8.20 -1.60
CA PHE A 105 -3.70 -7.44 -1.51
C PHE A 105 -4.86 -8.19 -2.15
N ALA A 106 -6.08 -7.83 -1.75
CA ALA A 106 -7.29 -8.49 -2.22
C ALA A 106 -7.51 -8.24 -3.72
N SER A 107 -7.88 -9.30 -4.45
CA SER A 107 -8.11 -9.27 -5.90
C SER A 107 -9.33 -8.48 -6.35
N GLU A 108 -10.30 -8.25 -5.44
CA GLU A 108 -11.61 -7.73 -5.79
C GLU A 108 -12.16 -6.79 -4.71
N MET A 109 -12.77 -5.69 -5.17
CA MET A 109 -13.54 -4.77 -4.35
C MET A 109 -14.92 -4.57 -5.00
N TYR A 110 -15.97 -5.04 -4.33
CA TYR A 110 -17.35 -4.95 -4.83
C TYR A 110 -18.00 -3.62 -4.44
N GLY A 111 -19.04 -3.25 -5.17
CA GLY A 111 -19.91 -2.11 -4.82
C GLY A 111 -19.27 -0.73 -4.94
N GLN A 112 -18.16 -0.59 -5.68
CA GLN A 112 -17.53 0.70 -5.89
C GLN A 112 -18.39 1.58 -6.81
N ARG A 113 -18.45 2.88 -6.51
CA ARG A 113 -19.22 3.87 -7.28
C ARG A 113 -18.40 5.13 -7.48
N ILE A 114 -18.53 5.76 -8.65
CA ILE A 114 -18.07 7.13 -8.91
C ILE A 114 -19.34 7.99 -8.98
N GLY A 115 -19.65 8.68 -7.88
CA GLY A 115 -20.93 9.37 -7.72
C GLY A 115 -22.11 8.39 -7.85
N PRO A 116 -23.11 8.67 -8.70
CA PRO A 116 -24.24 7.77 -8.90
C PRO A 116 -23.90 6.53 -9.74
N LEU A 117 -22.75 6.48 -10.43
CA LEU A 117 -22.43 5.42 -11.39
C LEU A 117 -21.70 4.25 -10.71
N PRO A 118 -22.19 3.00 -10.83
CA PRO A 118 -21.44 1.84 -10.37
C PRO A 118 -20.21 1.60 -11.26
N ILE A 119 -19.07 1.27 -10.65
CA ILE A 119 -17.86 0.89 -11.39
C ILE A 119 -18.03 -0.58 -11.82
N PRO A 120 -17.91 -0.90 -13.12
CA PRO A 120 -17.99 -2.28 -13.60
C PRO A 120 -16.91 -3.16 -12.98
N LEU A 121 -17.26 -4.38 -12.57
CA LEU A 121 -16.33 -5.32 -11.93
C LEU A 121 -15.13 -5.68 -12.84
N TRP A 122 -15.35 -5.80 -14.15
CA TRP A 122 -14.28 -6.07 -15.11
C TRP A 122 -13.19 -4.99 -15.09
N LEU A 123 -13.59 -3.72 -14.91
CA LEU A 123 -12.66 -2.59 -14.84
C LEU A 123 -11.85 -2.65 -13.54
N VAL A 124 -12.51 -2.95 -12.41
CA VAL A 124 -11.82 -3.13 -11.11
C VAL A 124 -10.77 -4.24 -11.21
N ARG A 125 -11.14 -5.40 -11.78
CA ARG A 125 -10.22 -6.53 -11.98
C ARG A 125 -9.07 -6.16 -12.90
N TRP A 126 -9.34 -5.46 -14.00
CA TRP A 126 -8.31 -5.00 -14.93
C TRP A 126 -7.33 -4.04 -14.25
N VAL A 127 -7.84 -3.03 -13.53
CA VAL A 127 -6.99 -2.07 -12.79
C VAL A 127 -6.14 -2.81 -11.77
N PHE A 128 -6.73 -3.69 -10.96
CA PHE A 128 -6.01 -4.41 -9.91
C PHE A 128 -4.92 -5.33 -10.51
N GLY A 129 -5.23 -6.01 -11.62
CA GLY A 129 -4.24 -6.80 -12.35
C GLY A 129 -3.08 -5.94 -12.88
N ARG A 130 -3.37 -4.75 -13.41
CA ARG A 130 -2.32 -3.81 -13.86
C ARG A 130 -1.49 -3.28 -12.71
N VAL A 131 -2.10 -2.93 -11.58
CA VAL A 131 -1.38 -2.50 -10.37
C VAL A 131 -0.44 -3.60 -9.87
N ALA A 132 -0.90 -4.85 -9.90
CA ALA A 132 -0.08 -5.99 -9.52
C ALA A 132 1.14 -6.16 -10.43
N VAL A 133 1.00 -5.97 -11.74
CA VAL A 133 2.13 -6.00 -12.68
C VAL A 133 3.08 -4.82 -12.46
N VAL A 134 2.54 -3.61 -12.30
CA VAL A 134 3.34 -2.39 -12.16
C VAL A 134 4.22 -2.42 -10.91
N TYR A 135 3.68 -2.87 -9.78
CA TYR A 135 4.40 -2.89 -8.50
C TYR A 135 4.85 -4.28 -8.04
N ASP A 136 4.64 -5.32 -8.85
CA ASP A 136 4.97 -6.71 -8.50
C ASP A 136 4.28 -7.17 -7.21
N LEU A 137 2.99 -6.85 -7.10
CA LEU A 137 2.16 -7.20 -5.96
C LEU A 137 1.56 -8.59 -6.11
N VAL A 138 1.36 -9.26 -4.98
CA VAL A 138 0.67 -10.55 -4.93
C VAL A 138 -0.83 -10.32 -4.80
N VAL A 139 -1.56 -10.69 -5.84
CA VAL A 139 -3.03 -10.65 -5.83
C VAL A 139 -3.55 -11.91 -5.14
N VAL A 140 -4.24 -11.74 -4.01
CA VAL A 140 -4.82 -12.84 -3.25
C VAL A 140 -6.33 -12.93 -3.53
N PRO A 141 -6.84 -14.07 -4.03
CA PRO A 141 -8.26 -14.23 -4.32
C PRO A 141 -9.12 -14.17 -3.05
N ARG A 142 -10.20 -13.39 -3.08
CA ARG A 142 -11.09 -13.20 -1.91
C ARG A 142 -12.04 -14.37 -1.63
N ARG A 143 -12.33 -15.25 -2.59
CA ARG A 143 -13.28 -16.36 -2.39
C ARG A 143 -12.71 -17.40 -1.42
N GLU A 144 -13.49 -17.76 -0.41
CA GLU A 144 -13.14 -18.75 0.62
C GLU A 144 -12.94 -20.16 0.02
N GLU A 145 -13.60 -20.46 -1.08
CA GLU A 145 -13.47 -21.71 -1.85
C GLU A 145 -12.07 -21.89 -2.48
N LEU A 146 -11.23 -20.85 -2.51
CA LEU A 146 -9.93 -20.83 -3.19
C LEU A 146 -8.74 -20.76 -2.22
N VAL A 147 -8.87 -21.31 -1.01
CA VAL A 147 -7.81 -21.34 0.01
C VAL A 147 -6.50 -21.94 -0.54
N ALA A 148 -6.59 -22.99 -1.35
CA ALA A 148 -5.42 -23.61 -1.99
C ALA A 148 -4.69 -22.65 -2.96
N GLU A 149 -5.42 -21.80 -3.68
CA GLU A 149 -4.84 -20.81 -4.59
C GLU A 149 -4.14 -19.67 -3.85
N ARG A 150 -4.61 -19.30 -2.64
CA ARG A 150 -3.92 -18.31 -1.79
C ARG A 150 -2.55 -18.81 -1.35
N ALA A 151 -2.48 -20.06 -0.89
CA ALA A 151 -1.21 -20.68 -0.51
C ALA A 151 -0.26 -20.79 -1.72
N ALA A 152 -0.78 -21.09 -2.91
CA ALA A 152 0.01 -21.14 -4.14
C ALA A 152 0.52 -19.74 -4.57
N ALA A 153 -0.29 -18.68 -4.43
CA ALA A 153 0.10 -17.32 -4.76
C ALA A 153 1.26 -16.81 -3.89
N LEU A 154 1.32 -17.22 -2.62
CA LEU A 154 2.40 -16.87 -1.69
C LEU A 154 3.70 -17.66 -1.94
N ARG A 155 3.65 -18.76 -2.70
CA ARG A 155 4.81 -19.63 -3.00
C ARG A 155 5.50 -19.30 -4.32
N ARG A 156 4.98 -18.33 -5.10
CA ARG A 156 5.64 -17.93 -6.36
C ARG A 156 6.94 -17.17 -6.06
N PRO A 157 8.07 -17.58 -6.68
CA PRO A 157 9.39 -17.01 -6.43
C PRO A 157 9.50 -15.54 -6.82
#